data_AF-A0A3N0EE44-F1
#
_entry.id   AF-A0A3N0EE44-F1
#
_cell.length_a   1.000
_cell.length_b   1.000
_cell.length_c   1.000
_cell.angle_alpha   90.00
_cell.angle_beta   90.00
_cell.angle_gamma   90.00
#
_symmetry.space_group_name_H-M   'P 1'
#
loop_
_entity.id
_entity.type
_entity.pdbx_description
1 polymer ?
#
loop_
_entity_poly.entity_id
_entity_poly.type
_entity_poly.pdbx_seq_one_letter_code
_entity_poly.pdbx_strand_id
1 'polypeptide(L)'
;MSSESLTSERILDTAEGVLRRHGIAKTTVVDVARALGVSHGSIYRHFPTKVSLHDAVAARWLARVADPLADIAHEDGPADERLRRWLRTLAEAKRRKVLDDPELFHTYHTLAEQARGVVDEHVRELTDQLTRIIRDGAAQGRYRVASPEAAARGVFDATVRFHHPAHSREWGHPGVDADFDVVVTMIQSALAASGAEGGERESGV
;
A
#
# COMPACT_ATOMS: atom_id res chain seq x y z
N MET A 1 9.54 38.12 -9.72
CA MET A 1 8.98 37.00 -8.92
C MET A 1 8.20 36.12 -9.89
N SER A 2 8.78 35.00 -10.32
CA SER A 2 8.12 34.11 -11.27
C SER A 2 6.87 33.53 -10.62
N SER A 3 5.71 33.73 -11.24
CA SER A 3 4.47 33.07 -10.86
C SER A 3 4.65 31.57 -11.09
N GLU A 4 5.08 30.85 -10.05
CA GLU A 4 5.10 29.40 -10.04
C GLU A 4 3.67 28.92 -10.35
N SER A 5 3.51 28.12 -11.40
CA SER A 5 2.20 27.68 -11.88
C SER A 5 1.49 26.86 -10.80
N LEU A 6 0.18 27.05 -10.66
CA LEU A 6 -0.63 26.25 -9.76
C LEU A 6 -0.73 24.82 -10.33
N THR A 7 -0.16 23.84 -9.64
CA THR A 7 -0.17 22.42 -10.02
C THR A 7 -0.99 21.61 -9.03
N SER A 8 -1.49 20.45 -9.45
CA SER A 8 -2.18 19.52 -8.54
C SER A 8 -1.28 19.12 -7.36
N GLU A 9 0.03 18.94 -7.59
CA GLU A 9 0.99 18.63 -6.53
C GLU A 9 1.08 19.72 -5.46
N ARG A 10 1.21 21.00 -5.87
CA ARG A 10 1.26 22.13 -4.92
C ARG A 10 -0.03 22.27 -4.12
N ILE A 11 -1.17 21.97 -4.76
CA ILE A 11 -2.47 21.92 -4.09
C ILE A 11 -2.49 20.80 -3.05
N LEU A 12 -2.02 19.60 -3.40
CA LEU A 12 -1.98 18.46 -2.49
C LEU A 12 -0.99 18.68 -1.34
N ASP A 13 0.18 19.28 -1.58
CA ASP A 13 1.14 19.65 -0.51
C ASP A 13 0.50 20.60 0.49
N THR A 14 -0.24 21.60 -0.01
CA THR A 14 -0.94 22.54 0.87
C THR A 14 -2.10 21.88 1.60
N ALA A 15 -2.86 21.02 0.92
CA ALA A 15 -3.95 20.26 1.51
C ALA A 15 -3.46 19.35 2.64
N GLU A 16 -2.33 18.66 2.46
CA GLU A 16 -1.68 17.87 3.51
C GLU A 16 -1.31 18.73 4.73
N GLY A 17 -0.78 19.93 4.51
CA GLY A 17 -0.47 20.88 5.58
C GLY A 17 -1.72 21.42 6.31
N VAL A 18 -2.81 21.67 5.59
CA VAL A 18 -4.10 22.11 6.17
C VAL A 18 -4.74 20.96 6.96
N LEU A 19 -4.69 19.73 6.44
CA LEU A 19 -5.15 18.52 7.14
C LEU A 19 -4.40 18.31 8.45
N ARG A 20 -3.06 18.43 8.43
CA ARG A 20 -2.24 18.30 9.64
C ARG A 20 -2.60 19.35 10.70
N ARG A 21 -2.95 20.58 10.30
CA ARG A 21 -3.25 21.68 11.25
C ARG A 21 -4.69 21.69 11.77
N HIS A 22 -5.65 21.23 10.97
CA HIS A 22 -7.07 21.46 11.24
C HIS A 22 -7.93 20.20 11.22
N GLY A 23 -7.38 19.07 10.77
CA GLY A 23 -8.09 17.80 10.61
C GLY A 23 -9.04 17.76 9.40
N ILE A 24 -9.58 16.57 9.12
CA ILE A 24 -10.43 16.28 7.95
C ILE A 24 -11.70 17.15 7.92
N ALA A 25 -12.36 17.31 9.06
CA ALA A 25 -13.65 18.00 9.14
C ALA A 25 -13.54 19.46 8.70
N LYS A 26 -12.48 20.15 9.13
CA LYS A 26 -12.25 21.58 8.87
C LYS A 26 -11.44 21.85 7.61
N THR A 27 -10.91 20.83 6.93
CA THR A 27 -10.22 21.02 5.65
C THR A 27 -11.26 21.14 4.54
N THR A 28 -11.24 22.26 3.81
CA THR A 28 -12.06 22.46 2.61
C THR A 28 -11.22 22.94 1.44
N VAL A 29 -11.75 22.83 0.22
CA VAL A 29 -11.16 23.41 -1.00
C VAL A 29 -10.89 24.92 -0.82
N VAL A 30 -11.75 25.61 -0.08
CA VAL A 30 -11.62 27.04 0.24
C VAL A 30 -10.45 27.32 1.17
N ASP A 31 -10.26 26.48 2.20
CA ASP A 31 -9.14 26.66 3.13
C ASP A 31 -7.79 26.41 2.45
N VAL A 32 -7.73 25.46 1.51
CA VAL A 32 -6.54 25.21 0.68
C VAL A 32 -6.28 26.38 -0.27
N ALA A 33 -7.32 26.92 -0.92
CA ALA A 33 -7.19 28.11 -1.76
C ALA A 33 -6.65 29.32 -0.98
N ARG A 34 -7.20 29.55 0.23
CA ARG A 34 -6.75 30.61 1.13
C ARG A 34 -5.29 30.42 1.54
N ALA A 35 -4.90 29.20 1.90
CA ALA A 35 -3.53 28.88 2.28
C ALA A 35 -2.52 29.05 1.13
N LEU A 36 -2.94 28.84 -0.12
CA LEU A 36 -2.15 29.07 -1.34
C LEU A 36 -2.16 30.53 -1.83
N GLY A 37 -3.02 31.39 -1.27
CA GLY A 37 -3.20 32.76 -1.77
C GLY A 37 -3.79 32.83 -3.20
N VAL A 38 -4.53 31.80 -3.63
CA VAL A 38 -5.15 31.74 -4.96
C VAL A 38 -6.67 31.84 -4.89
N SER A 39 -7.31 32.17 -6.01
CA SER A 39 -8.77 32.19 -6.08
C SER A 39 -9.37 30.79 -5.91
N HIS A 40 -10.55 30.70 -5.28
CA HIS A 40 -11.25 29.42 -5.11
C HIS A 40 -11.48 28.73 -6.46
N GLY A 41 -11.90 29.50 -7.47
CA GLY A 41 -12.12 29.00 -8.83
C GLY A 41 -10.89 28.35 -9.45
N SER A 42 -9.68 28.70 -9.00
CA SER A 42 -8.45 28.06 -9.46
C SER A 42 -8.27 26.67 -8.88
N ILE A 43 -8.63 26.43 -7.61
CA ILE A 43 -8.59 25.08 -7.03
C ILE A 43 -9.72 24.20 -7.58
N TYR A 44 -10.93 24.77 -7.76
CA TYR A 44 -12.07 24.02 -8.30
C TYR A 44 -11.84 23.45 -9.71
N ARG A 45 -10.91 24.01 -10.50
CA ARG A 45 -10.48 23.44 -11.79
C ARG A 45 -9.70 22.12 -11.64
N HIS A 46 -8.99 21.94 -10.53
CA HIS A 46 -8.23 20.72 -10.24
C HIS A 46 -9.07 19.73 -9.41
N PHE A 47 -9.78 20.25 -8.41
CA PHE A 47 -10.58 19.45 -7.47
C PHE A 47 -11.97 20.07 -7.30
N PRO A 48 -12.94 19.64 -8.12
CA PRO A 48 -14.29 20.23 -8.12
C PRO A 48 -15.03 20.07 -6.79
N THR A 49 -14.66 19.08 -5.97
CA THR A 49 -15.32 18.78 -4.70
C THR A 49 -14.32 18.51 -3.58
N LYS A 50 -14.76 18.67 -2.33
CA LYS A 50 -14.01 18.24 -1.15
C LYS A 50 -13.65 16.76 -1.21
N VAL A 51 -14.56 15.93 -1.71
CA VAL A 51 -14.34 14.48 -1.91
C VAL A 51 -13.20 14.25 -2.89
N SER A 52 -13.20 14.89 -4.07
CA SER A 52 -12.13 14.72 -5.06
C SER A 52 -10.75 15.16 -4.56
N LEU A 53 -10.69 16.19 -3.71
CA LEU A 53 -9.45 16.62 -3.06
C LEU A 53 -8.97 15.58 -2.04
N HIS A 54 -9.88 15.07 -1.23
CA HIS A 54 -9.59 14.07 -0.21
C HIS A 54 -9.14 12.73 -0.82
N ASP A 55 -9.83 12.26 -1.87
CA ASP A 55 -9.47 11.05 -2.61
C ASP A 55 -8.06 11.18 -3.21
N ALA A 56 -7.73 12.34 -3.79
CA ALA A 56 -6.40 12.60 -4.34
C ALA A 56 -5.31 12.65 -3.26
N VAL A 57 -5.61 13.19 -2.07
CA VAL A 57 -4.70 13.15 -0.92
C VAL A 57 -4.49 11.70 -0.44
N ALA A 58 -5.56 10.90 -0.35
CA ALA A 58 -5.47 9.49 0.03
C ALA A 58 -4.66 8.69 -1.01
N ALA A 59 -4.94 8.88 -2.29
CA ALA A 59 -4.24 8.23 -3.40
C ALA A 59 -2.73 8.55 -3.34
N ARG A 60 -2.36 9.82 -3.17
CA ARG A 60 -0.95 10.22 -3.04
C ARG A 60 -0.27 9.59 -1.82
N TRP A 61 -0.98 9.48 -0.69
CA TRP A 61 -0.43 8.82 0.49
C TRP A 61 -0.19 7.32 0.27
N LEU A 62 -1.13 6.64 -0.39
CA LEU A 62 -1.03 5.22 -0.72
C LEU A 62 0.05 4.95 -1.79
N ALA A 63 0.17 5.82 -2.80
CA ALA A 63 1.23 5.75 -3.80
C ALA A 63 2.62 5.84 -3.16
N ARG A 64 2.84 6.78 -2.23
CA ARG A 64 4.10 6.86 -1.46
C ARG A 64 4.45 5.60 -0.67
N VAL A 65 3.48 4.71 -0.42
CA VAL A 65 3.71 3.37 0.16
C VAL A 65 3.99 2.34 -0.93
N ALA A 66 3.29 2.40 -2.06
CA ALA A 66 3.42 1.47 -3.17
C ALA A 66 4.68 1.68 -4.03
N ASP A 67 5.19 2.90 -4.18
CA ASP A 67 6.31 3.22 -5.08
C ASP A 67 7.59 2.43 -4.73
N PRO A 68 8.08 2.41 -3.47
CA PRO A 68 9.29 1.65 -3.12
C PRO A 68 9.09 0.13 -3.27
N LEU A 69 7.84 -0.31 -3.16
CA LEU A 69 7.46 -1.71 -3.32
C LEU A 69 7.46 -2.11 -4.80
N ALA A 70 7.08 -1.20 -5.68
CA ALA A 70 7.18 -1.38 -7.13
C ALA A 70 8.64 -1.57 -7.56
N ASP A 71 9.57 -0.81 -7.00
CA ASP A 71 11.01 -0.96 -7.28
C ASP A 71 11.48 -2.39 -6.93
N ILE A 72 11.21 -2.86 -5.70
CA ILE A 72 11.54 -4.22 -5.25
C ILE A 72 10.88 -5.29 -6.15
N ALA A 73 9.65 -5.03 -6.59
CA ALA A 73 8.93 -5.94 -7.47
C ALA A 73 9.53 -5.99 -8.88
N HIS A 74 10.30 -5.00 -9.34
CA HIS A 74 10.95 -4.99 -10.66
C HIS A 74 12.45 -5.30 -10.64
N GLU A 75 13.05 -5.38 -9.46
CA GLU A 75 14.46 -5.76 -9.30
C GLU A 75 14.78 -7.16 -9.84
N ASP A 76 15.99 -7.34 -10.37
CA ASP A 76 16.55 -8.65 -10.67
C ASP A 76 16.97 -9.38 -9.38
N GLY A 77 17.12 -10.70 -9.48
CA GLY A 77 17.66 -11.54 -8.41
C GLY A 77 16.67 -12.55 -7.82
N PRO A 78 17.02 -13.19 -6.69
CA PRO A 78 16.22 -14.24 -6.08
C PRO A 78 14.83 -13.76 -5.66
N ALA A 79 13.78 -14.38 -6.20
CA ALA A 79 12.39 -13.97 -5.94
C ALA A 79 11.98 -14.13 -4.46
N ASP A 80 12.57 -15.08 -3.74
CA ASP A 80 12.39 -15.28 -2.30
C ASP A 80 12.95 -14.15 -1.47
N GLU A 81 14.13 -13.67 -1.79
CA GLU A 81 14.68 -12.50 -1.12
C GLU A 81 13.85 -11.24 -1.40
N ARG A 82 13.44 -11.05 -2.66
CA ARG A 82 12.55 -9.95 -3.07
C ARG A 82 11.20 -10.01 -2.35
N LEU A 83 10.56 -11.18 -2.27
CA LEU A 83 9.28 -11.34 -1.57
C LEU A 83 9.39 -10.95 -0.09
N ARG A 84 10.42 -11.44 0.61
CA ARG A 84 10.63 -11.11 2.02
C ARG A 84 10.89 -9.62 2.21
N ARG A 85 11.71 -9.02 1.35
CA ARG A 85 12.02 -7.58 1.38
C ARG A 85 10.75 -6.76 1.14
N TRP A 86 9.97 -7.09 0.11
CA TRP A 86 8.73 -6.42 -0.25
C TRP A 86 7.74 -6.43 0.93
N LEU A 87 7.48 -7.60 1.53
CA LEU A 87 6.57 -7.72 2.67
C LEU A 87 7.05 -6.92 3.89
N ARG A 88 8.36 -6.93 4.15
CA ARG A 88 8.97 -6.19 5.25
C ARG A 88 8.86 -4.69 5.02
N THR A 89 9.17 -4.21 3.81
CA THR A 89 9.04 -2.81 3.44
C THR A 89 7.59 -2.33 3.56
N LEU A 90 6.60 -3.15 3.16
CA LEU A 90 5.19 -2.79 3.30
C LEU A 90 4.78 -2.65 4.79
N ALA A 91 5.19 -3.60 5.63
CA ALA A 91 4.95 -3.55 7.07
C ALA A 91 5.61 -2.32 7.72
N GLU A 92 6.88 -2.06 7.40
CA GLU A 92 7.66 -0.95 7.96
C GLU A 92 7.19 0.42 7.48
N ALA A 93 6.78 0.56 6.21
CA ALA A 93 6.30 1.83 5.65
C ALA A 93 5.08 2.37 6.42
N LYS A 94 4.19 1.46 6.85
CA LYS A 94 3.00 1.84 7.62
C LYS A 94 3.31 1.98 9.11
N ARG A 95 4.18 1.14 9.68
CA ARG A 95 4.62 1.28 11.09
C ARG A 95 5.36 2.58 11.36
N ARG A 96 6.33 2.96 10.52
CA ARG A 96 7.05 4.24 10.67
C ARG A 96 6.08 5.41 10.68
N LYS A 97 5.10 5.44 9.79
CA LYS A 97 4.09 6.53 9.79
C LYS A 97 3.19 6.53 11.03
N VAL A 98 2.84 5.37 11.59
CA VAL A 98 2.11 5.30 12.87
C VAL A 98 2.94 5.87 14.01
N LEU A 99 4.25 5.59 14.03
CA LEU A 99 5.14 6.00 15.11
C LEU A 99 5.60 7.45 14.99
N ASP A 100 5.84 7.94 13.77
CA ASP A 100 6.39 9.27 13.51
C ASP A 100 5.32 10.38 13.56
N ASP A 101 4.09 10.11 13.11
CA ASP A 101 2.99 11.09 13.09
C ASP A 101 1.61 10.40 13.24
N PRO A 102 1.24 9.98 14.48
CA PRO A 102 0.00 9.24 14.75
C PRO A 102 -1.28 9.98 14.32
N GLU A 103 -1.31 11.31 14.49
CA GLU A 103 -2.48 12.13 14.12
C GLU A 103 -2.67 12.18 12.61
N LEU A 104 -1.58 12.33 11.87
CA LEU A 104 -1.62 12.32 10.43
C LEU A 104 -1.92 10.93 9.87
N PHE A 105 -1.39 9.87 10.49
CA PHE A 105 -1.77 8.50 10.15
C PHE A 105 -3.27 8.26 10.34
N HIS A 106 -3.85 8.68 11.47
CA HIS A 106 -5.29 8.58 11.70
C HIS A 106 -6.08 9.35 10.64
N THR A 107 -5.64 10.57 10.30
CA THR A 107 -6.26 11.38 9.25
C THR A 107 -6.25 10.66 7.91
N TYR A 108 -5.09 10.17 7.45
CA TYR A 108 -5.01 9.44 6.19
C TYR A 108 -5.80 8.15 6.20
N HIS A 109 -5.81 7.43 7.32
CA HIS A 109 -6.59 6.20 7.46
C HIS A 109 -8.08 6.46 7.29
N THR A 110 -8.63 7.48 7.96
CA THR A 110 -10.04 7.87 7.79
C THR A 110 -10.36 8.35 6.37
N LEU A 111 -9.45 9.08 5.72
CA LEU A 111 -9.63 9.45 4.32
C LEU A 111 -9.65 8.23 3.41
N ALA A 112 -8.75 7.27 3.62
CA ALA A 112 -8.71 6.02 2.85
C ALA A 112 -9.98 5.18 3.06
N GLU A 113 -10.51 5.07 4.29
CA GLU A 113 -11.77 4.37 4.56
C GLU A 113 -12.97 4.97 3.83
N GLN A 114 -12.95 6.28 3.60
CA GLN A 114 -14.00 6.99 2.85
C GLN A 114 -13.82 6.83 1.33
N ALA A 115 -12.60 6.63 0.86
CA ALA A 115 -12.21 6.53 -0.54
C ALA A 115 -12.10 5.07 -1.02
N ARG A 116 -13.20 4.30 -0.92
CA ARG A 116 -13.22 2.84 -1.25
C ARG A 116 -12.55 2.51 -2.59
N GLY A 117 -12.88 3.24 -3.65
CA GLY A 117 -12.30 2.99 -4.98
C GLY A 117 -10.77 3.19 -5.04
N VAL A 118 -10.25 4.16 -4.28
CA VAL A 118 -8.81 4.43 -4.19
C VAL A 118 -8.10 3.31 -3.41
N VAL A 119 -8.71 2.82 -2.34
CA VAL A 119 -8.17 1.68 -1.57
C VAL A 119 -8.20 0.41 -2.40
N ASP A 120 -9.28 0.14 -3.13
CA ASP A 120 -9.39 -1.03 -4.01
C ASP A 120 -8.32 -1.01 -5.11
N GLU A 121 -8.00 0.17 -5.65
CA GLU A 121 -6.91 0.36 -6.62
C GLU A 121 -5.55 0.10 -6.00
N HIS A 122 -5.29 0.64 -4.81
CA HIS A 122 -4.05 0.39 -4.09
C HIS A 122 -3.85 -1.09 -3.74
N VAL A 123 -4.89 -1.77 -3.26
CA VAL A 123 -4.81 -3.21 -2.96
C VAL A 123 -4.54 -4.01 -4.23
N ARG A 124 -5.22 -3.68 -5.34
CA ARG A 124 -4.93 -4.29 -6.65
C ARG A 124 -3.48 -4.12 -7.06
N GLU A 125 -2.96 -2.89 -6.99
CA GLU A 125 -1.56 -2.58 -7.30
C GLU A 125 -0.58 -3.41 -6.45
N LEU A 126 -0.78 -3.46 -5.13
CA LEU A 126 0.06 -4.26 -4.24
C LEU A 126 0.00 -5.76 -4.58
N THR A 127 -1.18 -6.29 -4.89
CA THR A 127 -1.32 -7.70 -5.29
C THR A 127 -0.72 -7.98 -6.67
N ASP A 128 -0.72 -7.03 -7.60
CA ASP A 128 -0.07 -7.16 -8.90
C ASP A 128 1.46 -7.19 -8.76
N GLN A 129 2.01 -6.36 -7.88
CA GLN A 129 3.43 -6.40 -7.54
C GLN A 129 3.85 -7.75 -6.93
N LEU A 130 3.06 -8.29 -5.99
CA LEU A 130 3.27 -9.63 -5.44
C LEU A 130 3.16 -10.72 -6.51
N THR A 131 2.17 -10.61 -7.40
CA THR A 131 1.97 -11.55 -8.53
C THR A 131 3.22 -11.60 -9.39
N ARG A 132 3.85 -10.45 -9.69
CA ARG A 132 5.11 -10.40 -10.43
C ARG A 132 6.21 -11.16 -9.71
N ILE A 133 6.45 -10.89 -8.43
CA ILE A 133 7.50 -11.57 -7.65
C ILE A 133 7.27 -13.09 -7.62
N ILE A 134 6.02 -13.52 -7.42
CA ILE A 134 5.67 -14.94 -7.38
C ILE A 134 5.85 -15.60 -8.76
N ARG A 135 5.47 -14.92 -9.84
CA ARG A 135 5.68 -15.39 -11.21
C ARG A 135 7.16 -15.54 -11.53
N ASP A 136 7.98 -14.58 -11.14
CA ASP A 136 9.44 -14.64 -11.30
C ASP A 136 10.00 -15.84 -10.51
N GLY A 137 9.55 -16.05 -9.28
CA GLY A 137 9.98 -17.20 -8.48
C GLY A 137 9.57 -18.55 -9.05
N ALA A 138 8.41 -18.64 -9.71
CA ALA A 138 8.00 -19.82 -10.45
C ALA A 138 8.91 -20.05 -11.67
N ALA A 139 9.22 -19.00 -12.44
CA ALA A 139 10.15 -19.07 -13.57
C ALA A 139 11.58 -19.44 -13.15
N GLN A 140 12.00 -19.03 -11.95
CA GLN A 140 13.28 -19.42 -11.33
C GLN A 140 13.28 -20.84 -10.73
N GLY A 141 12.14 -21.55 -10.76
CA GLY A 141 11.99 -22.88 -10.14
C GLY A 141 12.00 -22.87 -8.60
N ARG A 142 11.89 -21.68 -7.98
CA ARG A 142 11.87 -21.50 -6.52
C ARG A 142 10.49 -21.74 -5.93
N TYR A 143 9.45 -21.39 -6.69
CA TYR A 143 8.06 -21.57 -6.30
C TYR A 143 7.35 -22.57 -7.20
N ARG A 144 6.42 -23.31 -6.61
CA ARG A 144 5.47 -24.18 -7.27
C ARG A 144 4.09 -23.63 -6.92
N VAL A 145 3.44 -23.01 -7.89
CA VAL A 145 2.11 -22.42 -7.73
C VAL A 145 1.31 -22.63 -8.99
N ALA A 146 0.03 -23.00 -8.86
CA ALA A 146 -0.86 -23.16 -10.01
C ALA A 146 -1.32 -21.82 -10.59
N SER A 147 -1.54 -20.82 -9.72
CA SER A 147 -1.86 -19.44 -10.11
C SER A 147 -1.05 -18.46 -9.26
N PRO A 148 -0.09 -17.73 -9.86
CA PRO A 148 0.63 -16.65 -9.18
C PRO A 148 -0.31 -15.59 -8.59
N GLU A 149 -1.42 -15.29 -9.25
CA GLU A 149 -2.40 -14.30 -8.83
C GLU A 149 -3.16 -14.76 -7.57
N ALA A 150 -3.56 -16.03 -7.51
CA ALA A 150 -4.20 -16.59 -6.33
C ALA A 150 -3.23 -16.68 -5.15
N ALA A 151 -1.99 -17.09 -5.41
CA ALA A 151 -0.93 -17.09 -4.41
C ALA A 151 -0.66 -15.67 -3.89
N ALA A 152 -0.58 -14.65 -4.75
CA ALA A 152 -0.36 -13.27 -4.36
C ALA A 152 -1.45 -12.74 -3.42
N ARG A 153 -2.73 -13.01 -3.73
CA ARG A 153 -3.85 -12.67 -2.84
C ARG A 153 -3.72 -13.39 -1.49
N GLY A 154 -3.44 -14.70 -1.51
CA GLY A 154 -3.26 -15.48 -0.29
C GLY A 154 -2.10 -14.96 0.58
N VAL A 155 -0.98 -14.56 -0.04
CA VAL A 155 0.16 -13.94 0.66
C VAL A 155 -0.26 -12.61 1.27
N PHE A 156 -0.90 -11.74 0.50
CA PHE A 156 -1.38 -10.45 0.98
C PHE A 156 -2.29 -10.63 2.20
N ASP A 157 -3.32 -11.47 2.08
CA ASP A 157 -4.30 -11.77 3.13
C ASP A 157 -3.64 -12.36 4.39
N ALA A 158 -2.71 -13.30 4.22
CA ALA A 158 -1.98 -13.92 5.33
C ALA A 158 -1.09 -12.93 6.10
N THR A 159 -0.71 -11.81 5.48
CA THR A 159 0.15 -10.80 6.11
C THR A 159 -0.59 -9.54 6.56
N VAL A 160 -1.92 -9.47 6.41
CA VAL A 160 -2.77 -8.31 6.76
C VAL A 160 -2.49 -7.76 8.16
N ARG A 161 -2.25 -8.63 9.15
CA ARG A 161 -1.93 -8.25 10.54
C ARG A 161 -0.74 -7.28 10.63
N PHE A 162 0.21 -7.35 9.70
CA PHE A 162 1.47 -6.61 9.78
C PHE A 162 1.47 -5.27 9.04
N HIS A 163 0.46 -5.00 8.19
CA HIS A 163 0.41 -3.80 7.37
C HIS A 163 -0.96 -3.13 7.31
N HIS A 164 -2.08 -3.81 7.60
CA HIS A 164 -3.38 -3.17 7.52
C HIS A 164 -3.64 -2.24 8.73
N PRO A 165 -4.02 -0.97 8.54
CA PRO A 165 -4.19 0.02 9.63
C PRO A 165 -5.09 -0.41 10.80
N ALA A 166 -6.08 -1.26 10.55
CA ALA A 166 -6.93 -1.83 11.61
C ALA A 166 -6.14 -2.60 12.70
N HIS A 167 -4.95 -3.11 12.36
CA HIS A 167 -4.05 -3.80 13.30
C HIS A 167 -2.97 -2.90 13.88
N SER A 168 -3.00 -1.58 13.63
CA SER A 168 -1.95 -0.64 14.06
C SER A 168 -1.63 -0.68 15.56
N ARG A 169 -2.64 -0.99 16.40
CA ARG A 169 -2.45 -1.15 17.86
C ARG A 169 -1.57 -2.35 18.23
N GLU A 170 -1.51 -3.37 17.38
CA GLU A 170 -0.71 -4.58 17.62
C GLU A 170 0.75 -4.40 17.23
N TRP A 171 1.08 -3.41 16.40
CA TRP A 171 2.43 -3.25 15.84
C TRP A 171 3.48 -2.78 16.86
N GLY A 172 3.05 -2.26 18.02
CA GLY A 172 3.95 -1.93 19.12
C GLY A 172 4.27 -3.11 20.04
N HIS A 173 3.65 -4.29 19.83
CA HIS A 173 3.82 -5.42 20.74
C HIS A 173 5.23 -6.02 20.64
N PRO A 174 5.90 -6.32 21.78
CA PRO A 174 7.17 -7.04 21.77
C PRO A 174 7.04 -8.38 21.02
N GLY A 175 7.86 -8.60 19.98
CA GLY A 175 7.85 -9.83 19.20
C GLY A 175 7.06 -9.77 17.88
N VAL A 176 6.43 -8.64 17.53
CA VAL A 176 5.75 -8.49 16.22
C VAL A 176 6.66 -8.81 15.03
N ASP A 177 7.96 -8.52 15.13
CA ASP A 177 8.94 -8.82 14.09
C ASP A 177 9.27 -10.31 14.02
N ALA A 178 9.33 -10.98 15.17
CA ALA A 178 9.53 -12.42 15.22
C ALA A 178 8.30 -13.15 14.64
N ASP A 179 7.09 -12.71 14.99
CA ASP A 179 5.84 -13.22 14.41
C ASP A 179 5.82 -13.03 12.89
N PHE A 180 6.21 -11.84 12.41
CA PHE A 180 6.33 -11.55 10.98
C PHE A 180 7.29 -12.51 10.29
N ASP A 181 8.49 -12.72 10.85
CA ASP A 181 9.49 -13.61 10.25
C ASP A 181 9.05 -15.07 10.22
N VAL A 182 8.33 -15.54 11.23
CA VAL A 182 7.72 -16.88 11.22
C VAL A 182 6.70 -17.00 10.10
N VAL A 183 5.76 -16.05 10.00
CA VAL A 183 4.71 -16.08 8.95
C VAL A 183 5.32 -16.03 7.55
N VAL A 184 6.28 -15.14 7.30
CA VAL A 184 6.95 -15.05 5.99
C VAL A 184 7.70 -16.34 5.66
N THR A 185 8.35 -16.96 6.63
CA THR A 185 9.04 -18.24 6.43
C THR A 185 8.08 -19.38 6.08
N MET A 186 6.92 -19.44 6.76
CA MET A 186 5.87 -20.41 6.44
C MET A 186 5.30 -20.20 5.04
N ILE A 187 5.05 -18.94 4.65
CA ILE A 187 4.58 -18.57 3.31
C ILE A 187 5.59 -19.02 2.25
N GLN A 188 6.88 -18.69 2.41
CA GLN A 188 7.92 -19.07 1.45
C GLN A 188 8.04 -20.59 1.32
N SER A 189 7.94 -21.31 2.43
CA SER A 189 7.96 -22.79 2.44
C SER A 189 6.76 -23.36 1.69
N ALA A 190 5.55 -22.82 1.91
CA ALA A 190 4.33 -23.25 1.22
C ALA A 190 4.41 -22.98 -0.29
N LEU A 191 4.90 -21.80 -0.69
CA LEU A 191 5.12 -21.46 -2.10
C LEU A 191 6.14 -22.39 -2.77
N ALA A 192 7.17 -22.85 -2.05
CA ALA A 192 8.15 -23.80 -2.60
C ALA A 192 7.59 -25.23 -2.71
N ALA A 193 6.72 -25.63 -1.77
CA ALA A 193 6.23 -27.00 -1.64
C ALA A 193 4.98 -27.32 -2.49
N SER A 194 4.18 -26.32 -2.88
CA SER A 194 2.86 -26.53 -3.51
C SER A 194 2.94 -27.03 -4.97
N GLY A 195 3.22 -28.31 -5.14
CA GLY A 195 3.15 -29.02 -6.42
C GLY A 195 2.82 -30.51 -6.30
N ALA A 196 2.44 -30.98 -5.12
CA ALA A 196 2.03 -32.36 -4.89
C ALA A 196 0.56 -32.39 -4.48
N GLU A 197 -0.33 -32.61 -5.44
CA GLU A 197 -1.58 -33.39 -5.34
C GLU A 197 -2.46 -33.08 -6.56
N GLY A 198 -2.45 -33.98 -7.55
CA GLY A 198 -3.28 -33.85 -8.76
C GLY A 198 -3.00 -34.82 -9.90
N GLY A 199 -1.98 -35.69 -9.80
CA GLY A 199 -1.73 -36.76 -10.76
C GLY A 199 -1.65 -38.10 -10.03
N GLU A 200 -2.30 -39.12 -10.58
CA GLU A 200 -2.32 -40.52 -10.13
C GLU A 200 -3.34 -40.89 -9.04
N ARG A 201 -4.62 -40.85 -9.43
CA ARG A 201 -5.53 -41.99 -9.18
C ARG A 201 -6.33 -42.29 -10.43
N GLU A 202 -5.68 -42.86 -11.44
CA GLU A 202 -6.38 -43.72 -12.39
C GLU A 202 -5.43 -44.77 -12.98
N SER A 203 -5.93 -46.01 -13.01
CA SER A 203 -5.43 -47.20 -13.69
C SER A 203 -4.33 -48.03 -13.00
N GLY A 204 -4.77 -49.10 -12.35
CA GLY A 204 -3.90 -50.17 -11.86
C GLY A 204 -4.64 -51.39 -11.30
N VAL A 205 -5.45 -52.03 -12.17
CA VAL A 205 -5.96 -53.43 -12.13
C VAL A 205 -6.91 -53.84 -11.00
#